data_AF-A0A534PER9-F1
#
_entry.id   AF-A0A534PER9-F1
#
_cell.length_a   1.000
_cell.length_b   1.000
_cell.length_c   1.000
_cell.angle_alpha   90.00
_cell.angle_beta   90.00
_cell.angle_gamma   90.00
#
_symmetry.space_group_name_H-M   'P 1'
#
loop_
_entity.id
_entity.type
_entity.pdbx_description
1 polymer ?
#
loop_
_entity_poly.entity_id
_entity_poly.type
_entity_poly.pdbx_seq_one_letter_code
_entity_poly.pdbx_strand_id
1 'polypeptide(L)'
;MFPPSRRSHGFSSEELVRACLARIEERDAEVKAWAAIDREDALAQARRIDSLQERPPLCGLPIGIKDLIDTQDLPTTYGSPIYRGHRPERDAACVRALREAGAVILGKTVTTEFAVFSPGPTRNPRDLSRTPGGSSSGSAAAVADFMVPAALGSQTAASVIRPGSFCGVV
;
A
#
# COMPACT_ATOMS: atom_id res chain seq x y z
N MET A 1 18.92 25.78 -19.11
CA MET A 1 18.46 25.45 -17.76
C MET A 1 16.99 25.84 -17.69
N PHE A 2 16.08 24.88 -17.90
CA PHE A 2 14.66 25.15 -17.79
C PHE A 2 14.32 25.27 -16.29
N PRO A 3 13.65 26.36 -15.85
CA PRO A 3 13.21 26.44 -14.47
C PRO A 3 12.20 25.31 -14.20
N PRO A 4 12.21 24.69 -13.02
CA PRO A 4 11.17 23.73 -12.66
C PRO A 4 9.84 24.47 -12.72
N SER A 5 8.96 24.03 -13.62
CA SER A 5 7.59 24.53 -13.69
C SER A 5 6.95 24.30 -12.33
N ARG A 6 6.66 25.37 -11.58
CA ARG A 6 5.68 25.30 -10.51
C ARG A 6 4.37 24.91 -11.18
N ARG A 7 3.97 23.64 -11.07
CA ARG A 7 2.59 23.25 -11.39
C ARG A 7 1.72 23.93 -10.35
N SER A 8 1.14 25.06 -10.74
CA SER A 8 0.08 25.72 -10.01
C SER A 8 -1.18 24.84 -10.12
N HIS A 9 -1.80 24.54 -8.97
CA HIS A 9 -2.93 23.62 -8.70
C HIS A 9 -2.57 22.14 -8.46
N GLY A 10 -1.56 21.85 -7.64
CA GLY A 10 -1.37 20.52 -7.06
C GLY A 10 -2.15 20.36 -5.75
N PHE A 11 -2.77 19.21 -5.52
CA PHE A 11 -3.28 18.82 -4.22
C PHE A 11 -2.11 18.56 -3.25
N SER A 12 -2.31 18.82 -1.97
CA SER A 12 -1.40 18.48 -0.89
C SER A 12 -1.29 16.96 -0.69
N SER A 13 -0.22 16.52 -0.04
CA SER A 13 -0.03 15.12 0.34
C SER A 13 -1.16 14.67 1.29
N GLU A 14 -1.56 15.54 2.22
CA GLU A 14 -2.67 15.27 3.13
C GLU A 14 -3.99 15.09 2.38
N GLU A 15 -4.30 15.93 1.39
CA GLU A 15 -5.50 15.78 0.55
C GLU A 15 -5.49 14.46 -0.23
N LEU A 16 -4.35 14.07 -0.79
CA LEU A 16 -4.21 12.79 -1.49
C LEU A 16 -4.42 11.60 -0.56
N VAL A 17 -3.80 11.61 0.63
CA VAL A 17 -4.00 10.55 1.63
C VAL A 17 -5.45 10.49 2.10
N ARG A 18 -6.11 11.63 2.32
CA ARG A 18 -7.55 11.66 2.67
C ARG A 18 -8.41 11.05 1.57
N ALA A 19 -8.13 11.35 0.30
CA ALA A 19 -8.85 10.75 -0.82
C ALA A 19 -8.67 9.22 -0.87
N CYS A 20 -7.45 8.71 -0.67
CA CYS A 20 -7.18 7.28 -0.57
C CYS A 20 -7.94 6.63 0.60
N LEU A 21 -7.89 7.24 1.80
CA LEU A 21 -8.59 6.72 2.97
C LEU A 21 -10.12 6.71 2.79
N ALA A 22 -10.69 7.72 2.14
CA ALA A 22 -12.11 7.76 1.82
C ALA A 22 -12.50 6.64 0.83
N ARG A 23 -11.68 6.38 -0.19
CA ARG A 23 -11.90 5.27 -1.14
C ARG A 23 -11.82 3.91 -0.44
N ILE A 24 -10.89 3.75 0.50
CA ILE A 24 -10.79 2.54 1.32
C ILE A 24 -12.05 2.34 2.17
N GLU A 25 -12.53 3.39 2.83
CA GLU A 25 -13.75 3.32 3.64
C GLU A 25 -14.99 2.92 2.83
N GLU A 26 -15.11 3.44 1.61
CA GLU A 26 -16.20 3.11 0.69
C GLU A 26 -16.17 1.64 0.23
N ARG A 27 -14.98 1.08 -0.01
CA ARG A 27 -14.84 -0.14 -0.83
C ARG A 27 -14.26 -1.36 -0.13
N ASP A 28 -13.45 -1.17 0.91
CA ASP A 28 -12.64 -2.26 1.44
C ASP A 28 -13.44 -3.30 2.23
N ALA A 29 -14.64 -2.94 2.70
CA ALA A 29 -15.58 -3.91 3.26
C ALA A 29 -15.90 -5.06 2.27
N GLU A 30 -15.93 -4.74 0.97
CA GLU A 30 -16.17 -5.69 -0.11
C GLU A 30 -14.87 -6.27 -0.69
N VAL A 31 -13.87 -5.43 -0.97
CA VAL A 31 -12.63 -5.83 -1.65
C VAL A 31 -11.65 -6.53 -0.71
N LYS A 32 -11.55 -6.11 0.56
CA LYS A 32 -10.69 -6.70 1.59
C LYS A 32 -9.21 -6.75 1.20
N ALA A 33 -8.71 -5.64 0.66
CA ALA A 33 -7.34 -5.48 0.22
C ALA A 33 -6.36 -5.19 1.37
N TRP A 34 -6.83 -4.68 2.51
CA TRP A 34 -5.97 -4.22 3.61
C TRP A 34 -6.00 -5.15 4.82
N ALA A 35 -4.81 -5.44 5.35
CA ALA A 35 -4.61 -6.21 6.58
C ALA A 35 -4.51 -5.28 7.81
N ALA A 36 -3.93 -4.09 7.64
CA ALA A 36 -3.86 -3.07 8.68
C ALA A 36 -3.70 -1.67 8.06
N ILE A 37 -4.30 -0.66 8.69
CA ILE A 37 -4.15 0.76 8.33
C ILE A 37 -4.07 1.55 9.63
N ASP A 38 -3.10 2.46 9.73
CA ASP A 38 -3.06 3.49 10.76
C ASP A 38 -3.38 4.84 10.10
N ARG A 39 -4.66 5.25 10.21
CA ARG A 39 -5.16 6.46 9.54
C ARG A 39 -4.51 7.73 10.09
N GLU A 40 -4.29 7.76 11.40
CA GLU A 40 -3.77 8.94 12.08
C GLU A 40 -2.29 9.14 11.75
N ASP A 41 -1.51 8.06 11.79
CA ASP A 41 -0.09 8.13 11.40
C ASP A 41 0.09 8.43 9.91
N ALA A 42 -0.70 7.83 9.01
CA ALA A 42 -0.62 8.13 7.58
C ALA A 42 -0.89 9.63 7.29
N LEU A 43 -1.89 10.23 7.95
CA LEU A 43 -2.15 11.67 7.83
C LEU A 43 -1.04 12.52 8.48
N ALA A 44 -0.45 12.07 9.58
CA ALA A 44 0.68 12.75 10.21
C ALA A 44 1.93 12.71 9.32
N GLN A 45 2.22 11.58 8.68
CA GLN A 45 3.28 11.45 7.68
C GLN A 45 3.05 12.47 6.53
N ALA A 46 1.84 12.53 5.98
CA ALA A 46 1.51 13.44 4.89
C ALA A 46 1.72 14.92 5.25
N ARG A 47 1.23 15.35 6.42
CA ARG A 47 1.44 16.72 6.93
C ARG A 47 2.91 17.07 7.12
N ARG A 48 3.72 16.11 7.60
CA ARG A 48 5.18 16.30 7.70
C ARG A 48 5.79 16.57 6.33
N ILE A 49 5.42 15.79 5.32
CA ILE A 49 5.91 15.99 3.94
C ILE A 49 5.46 17.34 3.36
N ASP A 50 4.21 17.74 3.59
CA ASP A 50 3.71 19.03 3.09
C ASP A 50 4.41 20.24 3.72
N SER A 51 4.96 20.08 4.92
CA SER A 51 5.74 21.11 5.61
C SER A 51 7.20 21.24 5.12
N LEU A 52 7.69 20.30 4.30
CA LEU A 52 9.06 20.33 3.80
C LEU A 52 9.26 21.47 2.78
N GLN A 53 10.37 22.18 2.91
CA GLN A 53 10.77 23.21 1.95
C GLN A 53 11.19 22.61 0.60
N GLU A 54 11.92 21.49 0.65
CA GLU A 54 12.32 20.72 -0.52
C GLU A 54 11.36 19.54 -0.73
N ARG A 55 10.95 19.34 -1.99
CA ARG A 55 10.02 18.27 -2.36
C ARG A 55 10.81 17.00 -2.67
N PRO A 56 10.70 15.94 -1.85
CA PRO A 56 11.45 14.70 -2.08
C PRO A 56 10.85 13.92 -3.28
N PRO A 57 11.55 12.92 -3.84
CA PRO A 57 11.15 12.28 -5.10
C PRO A 57 9.73 11.72 -5.15
N LEU A 58 9.23 11.16 -4.04
CA LEU A 58 7.87 10.62 -3.93
C LEU A 58 6.91 11.58 -3.25
N CYS A 59 7.38 12.71 -2.70
CA CYS A 59 6.59 13.82 -2.15
C CYS A 59 5.18 13.46 -1.64
N GLY A 60 5.10 12.59 -0.64
CA GLY A 60 3.86 12.29 0.07
C GLY A 60 2.95 11.29 -0.63
N LEU A 61 3.42 10.64 -1.71
CA LEU A 61 2.69 9.61 -2.43
C LEU A 61 2.35 8.45 -1.47
N PRO A 62 1.06 8.10 -1.27
CA PRO A 62 0.68 6.99 -0.43
C PRO A 62 1.01 5.66 -1.11
N ILE A 63 1.62 4.73 -0.35
CA ILE A 63 2.04 3.42 -0.82
C ILE A 63 1.52 2.33 0.11
N GLY A 64 0.90 1.30 -0.45
CA GLY A 64 0.53 0.09 0.27
C GLY A 64 1.70 -0.88 0.36
N ILE A 65 1.90 -1.54 1.50
CA ILE A 65 3.02 -2.46 1.72
C ILE A 65 2.48 -3.87 1.95
N LYS A 66 2.82 -4.83 1.09
CA LYS A 66 2.43 -6.24 1.30
C LYS A 66 2.77 -6.69 2.71
N ASP A 67 1.84 -7.37 3.38
CA ASP A 67 1.97 -7.94 4.73
C ASP A 67 2.91 -9.15 4.78
N LEU A 68 4.08 -9.00 4.17
CA LEU A 68 5.25 -9.87 4.19
C LEU A 68 6.54 -9.03 4.36
N ILE A 69 6.43 -7.71 4.15
CA ILE A 69 7.52 -6.75 4.16
C ILE A 69 7.44 -5.98 5.48
N ASP A 70 8.51 -6.01 6.27
CA ASP A 70 8.50 -5.43 7.61
C ASP A 70 8.38 -3.91 7.62
N THR A 71 7.61 -3.42 8.59
CA THR A 71 7.36 -2.02 8.91
C THR A 71 7.49 -1.87 10.41
N GLN A 72 8.20 -0.85 10.90
CA GLN A 72 8.40 -0.67 12.35
C GLN A 72 7.16 -0.12 13.07
N ASP A 73 6.32 0.64 12.37
CA ASP A 73 5.15 1.37 12.88
C ASP A 73 3.84 0.56 12.74
N LEU A 74 3.78 -0.32 11.74
CA LEU A 74 2.63 -1.19 11.46
C LEU A 74 2.95 -2.67 11.73
N PRO A 75 1.95 -3.51 12.09
CA PRO A 75 2.18 -4.94 12.26
C PRO A 75 2.65 -5.60 10.95
N THR A 76 3.37 -6.71 11.06
CA THR A 76 3.61 -7.62 9.92
C THR A 76 3.24 -9.03 10.33
N THR A 77 2.17 -9.58 9.75
CA THR A 77 1.62 -10.87 10.18
C THR A 77 1.91 -12.01 9.21
N TYR A 78 2.57 -11.72 8.08
CA TYR A 78 2.88 -12.71 7.05
C TYR A 78 1.62 -13.42 6.51
N GLY A 79 0.43 -12.82 6.65
CA GLY A 79 -0.85 -13.45 6.39
C GLY A 79 -1.16 -14.69 7.25
N SER A 80 -0.44 -14.88 8.37
CA SER A 80 -0.55 -16.07 9.22
C SER A 80 -1.07 -15.71 10.62
N PRO A 81 -1.99 -16.50 11.20
CA PRO A 81 -2.45 -16.30 12.57
C PRO A 81 -1.33 -16.52 13.61
N ILE A 82 -0.26 -17.24 13.28
CA ILE A 82 0.90 -17.46 14.17
C ILE A 82 1.58 -16.14 14.53
N TYR A 83 1.58 -15.17 13.61
CA TYR A 83 2.20 -13.86 13.79
C TYR A 83 1.18 -12.76 14.11
N ARG A 84 0.01 -13.13 14.65
CA ARG A 84 -0.98 -12.16 15.10
C ARG A 84 -0.35 -11.23 16.15
N GLY A 85 -0.37 -9.93 15.86
CA GLY A 85 0.19 -8.90 16.74
C GLY A 85 1.71 -8.72 16.65
N HIS A 86 2.39 -9.45 15.77
CA HIS A 86 3.81 -9.25 15.52
C HIS A 86 4.09 -7.84 15.01
N ARG A 87 5.00 -7.15 15.70
CA ARG A 87 5.46 -5.79 15.37
C ARG A 87 6.98 -5.84 15.16
N PRO A 88 7.45 -5.76 13.91
CA PRO A 88 8.87 -5.70 13.63
C PRO A 88 9.53 -4.50 14.33
N GLU A 89 10.78 -4.67 14.79
CA GLU A 89 11.54 -3.58 15.41
C GLU A 89 12.04 -2.54 14.39
N ARG A 90 12.07 -2.90 13.10
CA ARG A 90 12.69 -2.11 12.03
C ARG A 90 11.92 -2.27 10.72
N ASP A 91 12.00 -1.24 9.88
CA ASP A 91 11.56 -1.31 8.49
C ASP A 91 12.46 -2.26 7.68
N ALA A 92 11.86 -2.98 6.74
CA ALA A 92 12.61 -3.58 5.64
C ALA A 92 13.32 -2.49 4.82
N ALA A 93 14.45 -2.83 4.17
CA ALA A 93 15.27 -1.86 3.44
C ALA A 93 14.48 -1.10 2.35
N CYS A 94 13.56 -1.76 1.64
CA CYS A 94 12.72 -1.12 0.64
C CYS A 94 11.70 -0.14 1.24
N VAL A 95 11.15 -0.43 2.41
CA VAL A 95 10.24 0.50 3.13
C VAL A 95 11.02 1.73 3.59
N ARG A 96 12.21 1.51 4.16
CA ARG A 96 13.09 2.63 4.55
C ARG A 96 13.44 3.52 3.36
N ALA A 97 13.79 2.95 2.21
CA ALA A 97 14.06 3.70 0.99
C ALA A 97 12.85 4.52 0.51
N LEU A 98 11.63 3.97 0.60
CA LEU A 98 10.40 4.72 0.28
C LEU A 98 10.21 5.92 1.21
N ARG A 99 10.43 5.75 2.52
CA ARG A 99 10.33 6.85 3.50
C ARG A 99 11.39 7.92 3.29
N GLU A 100 12.63 7.52 3.02
CA GLU A 100 13.73 8.44 2.69
C GLU A 100 13.43 9.22 1.40
N ALA A 101 12.72 8.60 0.44
CA ALA A 101 12.21 9.28 -0.75
C ALA A 101 10.92 10.10 -0.52
N GLY A 102 10.43 10.15 0.73
CA GLY A 102 9.27 10.96 1.14
C GLY A 102 7.91 10.35 0.85
N ALA A 103 7.79 9.04 0.66
CA ALA A 103 6.49 8.37 0.54
C ALA A 103 5.74 8.33 1.88
N VAL A 104 4.40 8.25 1.82
CA VAL A 104 3.55 7.92 2.96
C VAL A 104 3.28 6.43 2.94
N ILE A 105 3.67 5.72 3.99
CA ILE A 105 3.33 4.30 4.15
C ILE A 105 1.90 4.23 4.67
N LEU A 106 0.96 3.90 3.79
CA LEU A 106 -0.48 4.01 4.07
C LEU A 106 -0.99 2.86 4.94
N GLY A 107 -0.44 1.66 4.76
CA GLY A 107 -0.93 0.47 5.43
C GLY A 107 -0.32 -0.82 4.91
N LYS A 108 -0.76 -1.92 5.51
CA LYS A 108 -0.39 -3.29 5.13
C LYS A 108 -1.44 -3.87 4.20
N THR A 109 -1.05 -4.29 3.01
CA THR A 109 -1.95 -4.97 2.08
C THR A 109 -1.92 -6.48 2.31
N VAL A 110 -3.05 -7.14 2.12
CA VAL A 110 -3.20 -8.59 2.32
C VAL A 110 -2.22 -9.37 1.44
N THR A 111 -1.60 -10.38 2.03
CA THR A 111 -0.86 -11.44 1.34
C THR A 111 -1.56 -12.79 1.51
N THR A 112 -1.22 -13.77 0.68
CA THR A 112 -1.44 -15.18 1.04
C THR A 112 -0.48 -15.56 2.18
N GLU A 113 -0.88 -16.52 3.01
CA GLU A 113 -0.09 -16.95 4.17
C GLU A 113 1.35 -17.36 3.75
N PHE A 114 2.36 -16.72 4.34
CA PHE A 114 3.78 -16.84 4.01
C PHE A 114 4.08 -16.75 2.50
N ALA A 115 3.27 -15.99 1.77
CA ALA A 115 3.34 -15.86 0.31
C ALA A 115 3.13 -17.16 -0.49
N VAL A 116 2.54 -18.19 0.14
CA VAL A 116 2.24 -19.50 -0.45
C VAL A 116 0.75 -19.83 -0.37
N PHE A 117 0.37 -20.95 -0.98
CA PHE A 117 -0.94 -21.48 -1.42
C PHE A 117 -2.26 -21.12 -0.70
N SER A 118 -2.26 -20.54 0.51
CA SER A 118 -3.48 -20.22 1.28
C SER A 118 -4.02 -18.82 0.94
N PRO A 119 -5.12 -18.69 0.17
CA PRO A 119 -5.63 -17.38 -0.24
C PRO A 119 -6.11 -16.54 0.95
N GLY A 120 -5.78 -15.25 0.93
CA GLY A 120 -6.36 -14.27 1.86
C GLY A 120 -7.80 -13.90 1.49
N PRO A 121 -8.47 -13.07 2.29
CA PRO A 121 -9.88 -12.70 2.09
C PRO A 121 -10.13 -11.77 0.89
N THR A 122 -9.08 -11.24 0.27
CA THR A 122 -9.17 -10.25 -0.82
C THR A 122 -9.94 -10.79 -2.01
N ARG A 123 -10.82 -9.96 -2.57
CA ARG A 123 -11.61 -10.22 -3.77
C ARG A 123 -11.12 -9.37 -4.93
N ASN A 124 -11.37 -9.81 -6.17
CA ASN A 124 -11.02 -9.02 -7.33
C ASN A 124 -11.95 -7.80 -7.46
N PRO A 125 -11.44 -6.56 -7.50
CA PRO A 125 -12.31 -5.37 -7.56
C PRO A 125 -13.06 -5.23 -8.88
N ARG A 126 -12.66 -5.94 -9.96
CA ARG A 126 -13.40 -5.97 -11.23
C ARG A 126 -14.60 -6.93 -11.23
N ASP A 127 -14.54 -7.97 -10.38
CA ASP A 127 -15.63 -8.93 -10.18
C ASP A 127 -15.44 -9.60 -8.80
N LEU A 128 -16.26 -9.20 -7.83
CA LEU A 128 -16.14 -9.64 -6.43
C LEU A 128 -16.38 -11.16 -6.23
N SER A 129 -16.83 -11.88 -7.26
CA SER A 129 -16.94 -13.34 -7.25
C SER A 129 -15.64 -14.05 -7.65
N ARG A 130 -14.62 -13.31 -8.12
CA ARG A 130 -13.37 -13.84 -8.66
C ARG A 130 -12.19 -13.61 -7.72
N THR A 131 -11.18 -14.45 -7.89
CA THR A 131 -9.90 -14.29 -7.20
C THR A 131 -9.13 -13.07 -7.74
N PRO A 132 -8.48 -12.28 -6.87
CA PRO A 132 -7.53 -11.25 -7.28
C PRO A 132 -6.18 -11.85 -7.68
N GLY A 133 -5.99 -13.17 -7.61
CA GLY A 133 -4.70 -13.83 -7.71
C GLY A 133 -3.93 -13.79 -6.38
N GLY A 134 -2.62 -14.00 -6.45
CA GLY A 134 -1.76 -13.99 -5.26
C GLY A 134 -0.30 -14.32 -5.62
N SER A 135 0.66 -14.18 -4.70
CA SER A 135 0.43 -13.89 -3.29
C SER A 135 0.31 -12.42 -2.88
N SER A 136 0.61 -11.48 -3.77
CA SER A 136 0.44 -10.03 -3.50
C SER A 136 -1.00 -9.57 -3.82
N SER A 137 -2.00 -10.30 -3.30
CA SER A 137 -3.41 -10.13 -3.64
C SER A 137 -3.94 -8.76 -3.25
N GLY A 138 -3.70 -8.33 -2.01
CA GLY A 138 -4.13 -7.03 -1.50
C GLY A 138 -3.46 -5.89 -2.25
N SER A 139 -2.17 -6.01 -2.58
CA SER A 139 -1.43 -4.96 -3.31
C SER A 139 -2.06 -4.68 -4.67
N ALA A 140 -2.33 -5.72 -5.47
CA ALA A 140 -2.94 -5.53 -6.78
C ALA A 140 -4.39 -5.05 -6.68
N ALA A 141 -5.17 -5.59 -5.75
CA ALA A 141 -6.56 -5.19 -5.55
C ALA A 141 -6.69 -3.73 -5.08
N ALA A 142 -5.85 -3.28 -4.15
CA ALA A 142 -5.85 -1.90 -3.66
C ALA A 142 -5.52 -0.89 -4.77
N VAL A 143 -4.53 -1.21 -5.63
CA VAL A 143 -4.19 -0.37 -6.79
C VAL A 143 -5.32 -0.40 -7.81
N ALA A 144 -5.88 -1.58 -8.11
CA ALA A 144 -6.94 -1.74 -9.11
C ALA A 144 -8.26 -1.07 -8.72
N ASP A 145 -8.55 -0.93 -7.42
CA ASP A 145 -9.74 -0.23 -6.92
C ASP A 145 -9.49 1.24 -6.55
N PHE A 146 -8.34 1.79 -6.96
CA PHE A 146 -7.93 3.18 -6.73
C PHE A 146 -7.83 3.58 -5.26
N MET A 147 -7.65 2.61 -4.36
CA MET A 147 -7.45 2.86 -2.93
C MET A 147 -6.07 3.45 -2.64
N VAL A 148 -5.08 3.12 -3.48
CA VAL A 148 -3.71 3.62 -3.39
C VAL A 148 -3.09 3.66 -4.79
N PRO A 149 -2.28 4.67 -5.14
CA PRO A 149 -1.71 4.80 -6.48
C PRO A 149 -0.65 3.73 -6.78
N ALA A 150 0.04 3.21 -5.76
CA ALA A 150 1.01 2.14 -5.91
C ALA A 150 1.13 1.31 -4.63
N ALA A 151 1.60 0.07 -4.77
CA ALA A 151 1.85 -0.81 -3.64
C ALA A 151 3.05 -1.71 -3.91
N LEU A 152 3.79 -2.07 -2.86
CA LEU A 152 4.82 -3.10 -2.94
C LEU A 152 4.19 -4.49 -2.90
N GLY A 153 4.75 -5.39 -3.70
CA GLY A 153 4.51 -6.83 -3.64
C GLY A 153 5.82 -7.60 -3.48
N SER A 154 5.74 -8.93 -3.45
CA SER A 154 6.91 -9.80 -3.54
C SER A 154 6.68 -10.87 -4.58
N GLN A 155 7.75 -11.22 -5.32
CA GLN A 155 7.70 -12.20 -6.40
C GLN A 155 8.66 -13.35 -6.14
N THR A 156 8.10 -14.54 -5.96
CA THR A 156 8.87 -15.80 -5.92
C THR A 156 8.63 -16.63 -7.18
N ALA A 157 7.38 -16.84 -7.57
CA ALA A 157 7.02 -17.55 -8.82
C ALA A 157 6.24 -16.65 -9.79
N ALA A 158 5.07 -16.17 -9.37
CA ALA A 158 4.26 -15.23 -10.16
C ALA A 158 3.50 -14.25 -9.27
N SER A 159 4.03 -14.02 -8.07
CA SER A 159 3.28 -13.44 -6.96
C SER A 159 3.01 -11.93 -7.08
N VAL A 160 3.57 -11.26 -8.08
CA VAL A 160 3.20 -9.89 -8.49
C VAL A 160 2.49 -9.92 -9.83
N ILE A 161 3.06 -10.60 -10.84
CA ILE A 161 2.51 -10.59 -12.21
C ILE A 161 1.12 -11.23 -12.32
N ARG A 162 0.84 -12.31 -11.57
CA ARG A 162 -0.47 -12.97 -11.58
C ARG A 162 -1.56 -12.08 -10.99
N PRO A 163 -1.42 -11.54 -9.76
CA PRO A 163 -2.44 -10.65 -9.23
C PRO A 163 -2.53 -9.33 -10.01
N GLY A 164 -1.42 -8.79 -10.53
CA GLY A 164 -1.43 -7.64 -11.44
C GLY A 164 -2.26 -7.91 -12.70
N SER A 165 -2.02 -9.03 -13.37
CA SER A 165 -2.80 -9.45 -14.54
C SER A 165 -4.28 -9.67 -14.23
N PHE A 166 -4.60 -10.35 -13.12
CA PHE A 166 -5.98 -10.66 -12.74
C PHE A 166 -6.78 -9.40 -12.36
N CYS A 167 -6.15 -8.45 -11.69
CA CYS A 167 -6.78 -7.19 -11.31
C CYS A 167 -6.67 -6.11 -12.40
N GLY A 168 -5.92 -6.37 -13.47
CA GLY A 168 -5.73 -5.44 -14.59
C GLY A 168 -4.95 -4.18 -14.21
N VAL A 169 -3.79 -4.36 -13.55
CA VAL A 169 -2.84 -3.31 -13.14
C VAL A 169 -1.41 -3.71 -13.48
N VAL A 170 -0.51 -2.72 -13.53
CA VAL A 170 0.93 -2.87 -13.81
C VAL A 170 1.73 -2.90 -12.53
#